data_AF-A0A022KTJ7-F1
#
_entry.id   AF-A0A022KTJ7-F1
#
_cell.length_a   1.000
_cell.length_b   1.000
_cell.length_c   1.000
_cell.angle_alpha   90.00
_cell.angle_beta   90.00
_cell.angle_gamma   90.00
#
_symmetry.space_group_name_H-M   'P 1'
#
loop_
_entity.id
_entity.type
_entity.pdbx_description
1 polymer ?
#
loop_
_entity_poly.entity_id
_entity_poly.type
_entity_poly.pdbx_seq_one_letter_code
_entity_poly.pdbx_strand_id
1 'polypeptide(L)'
;MNLIREFAPLVLPIIFGIMILAATYRLWRYHHHPRRVLSEGISCGTLIGIMGLVGLVDSSLWWAVWLLALALLSGIAVATWRASSTNPPAEPTKMQARLLGRPKVAGLIGEGVFYALLLALALLGG
;
A
#
# COMPACT_ATOMS: atom_id res chain seq x y z
N MET A 1 -11.75 -14.09 24.02
CA MET A 1 -10.73 -13.06 23.78
C MET A 1 -9.32 -13.60 23.49
N ASN A 2 -9.07 -14.92 23.56
CA ASN A 2 -7.72 -15.48 23.32
C ASN A 2 -7.43 -15.81 21.84
N LEU A 3 -8.43 -16.27 21.08
CA LEU A 3 -8.24 -16.66 19.67
C LEU A 3 -7.75 -15.51 18.77
N ILE A 4 -8.28 -14.30 18.96
CA ILE A 4 -7.90 -13.13 18.14
C ILE A 4 -6.46 -12.72 18.40
N ARG A 5 -5.98 -12.78 19.66
CA ARG A 5 -4.58 -12.46 20.00
C ARG A 5 -3.60 -13.49 19.45
N GLU A 6 -3.98 -14.76 19.41
CA GLU A 6 -3.14 -15.84 18.89
C GLU A 6 -3.01 -15.79 17.36
N PHE A 7 -4.10 -15.48 16.64
CA PHE A 7 -4.09 -15.46 15.17
C PHE A 7 -3.78 -14.09 14.56
N ALA A 8 -3.98 -12.97 15.29
CA ALA A 8 -3.64 -11.63 14.82
C ALA A 8 -2.21 -11.48 14.26
N PRO A 9 -1.14 -11.99 14.92
CA PRO A 9 0.22 -11.85 14.40
C PRO A 9 0.46 -12.62 13.09
N LEU A 10 -0.41 -13.57 12.71
CA LEU A 10 -0.29 -14.33 11.47
C LEU A 10 -1.23 -13.78 10.38
N VAL A 11 -2.44 -13.35 10.77
CA VAL A 11 -3.46 -12.86 9.86
C VAL A 11 -3.18 -11.42 9.39
N LEU A 12 -2.77 -10.52 10.29
CA LEU A 12 -2.52 -9.11 9.95
C LEU A 12 -1.41 -8.93 8.90
N PRO A 13 -0.23 -9.58 9.00
CA PRO A 13 0.81 -9.47 7.99
C PRO A 13 0.37 -9.98 6.63
N ILE A 14 -0.42 -11.06 6.59
CA ILE A 14 -0.95 -11.62 5.35
C ILE A 14 -1.91 -10.62 4.69
N ILE A 15 -2.84 -10.04 5.46
CA ILE A 15 -3.79 -9.04 4.94
C ILE A 15 -3.02 -7.84 4.39
N PHE A 16 -2.07 -7.28 5.15
CA PHE A 16 -1.28 -6.14 4.69
C PHE A 16 -0.42 -6.49 3.47
N GLY A 17 0.21 -7.67 3.46
CA GLY A 17 0.96 -8.17 2.31
C GLY A 17 0.11 -8.25 1.04
N ILE A 18 -1.10 -8.82 1.13
CA ILE A 18 -2.04 -8.89 0.00
C ILE A 18 -2.45 -7.48 -0.46
N MET A 19 -2.73 -6.56 0.46
CA MET A 19 -3.08 -5.18 0.12
C MET A 19 -1.95 -4.47 -0.64
N ILE A 20 -0.70 -4.63 -0.18
CA ILE A 20 0.50 -4.04 -0.80
C ILE A 20 0.74 -4.67 -2.18
N LEU A 21 0.62 -5.99 -2.31
CA LEU A 21 0.78 -6.69 -3.59
C LEU A 21 -0.28 -6.27 -4.60
N ALA A 22 -1.55 -6.17 -4.16
CA ALA A 22 -2.63 -5.70 -5.02
C ALA A 22 -2.42 -4.26 -5.49
N ALA A 23 -1.94 -3.37 -4.61
CA ALA A 23 -1.59 -1.99 -4.95
C ALA A 23 -0.42 -1.94 -5.95
N THR A 24 0.63 -2.70 -5.69
CA THR A 24 1.80 -2.81 -6.57
C THR A 24 1.42 -3.35 -7.94
N TYR A 25 0.60 -4.39 -8.00
CA TYR A 25 0.08 -4.94 -9.25
C TYR A 25 -0.74 -3.89 -10.02
N ARG A 26 -1.57 -3.10 -9.33
CA ARG A 26 -2.30 -2.00 -9.99
C ARG A 26 -1.33 -0.99 -10.59
N LEU A 27 -0.34 -0.53 -9.84
CA LEU A 27 0.71 0.40 -10.31
C LEU A 27 1.44 -0.14 -11.55
N TRP A 28 1.71 -1.44 -11.60
CA TRP A 28 2.26 -2.12 -12.77
C TRP A 28 1.29 -2.30 -13.92
N ARG A 29 -0.02 -2.45 -13.69
CA ARG A 29 -0.93 -2.82 -14.78
C ARG A 29 -1.60 -1.63 -15.46
N TYR A 30 -1.91 -0.58 -14.70
CA TYR A 30 -2.78 0.51 -15.14
C TYR A 30 -2.09 1.88 -15.12
N HIS A 31 -2.58 2.80 -15.95
CA HIS A 31 -2.20 4.21 -15.89
C HIS A 31 -2.84 4.88 -14.68
N HIS A 32 -2.03 5.62 -13.92
CA HIS A 32 -2.44 6.30 -12.71
C HIS A 32 -2.21 7.80 -12.85
N HIS A 33 -3.09 8.58 -12.23
CA HIS A 33 -2.81 10.00 -12.02
C HIS A 33 -1.58 10.15 -11.09
N PRO A 34 -0.64 11.09 -11.34
CA PRO A 34 0.60 11.22 -10.54
C PRO A 34 0.36 11.32 -9.04
N ARG A 35 -0.64 12.11 -8.63
CA ARG A 35 -1.04 12.23 -7.21
C ARG A 35 -1.53 10.93 -6.58
N ARG A 36 -2.09 9.99 -7.36
CA ARG A 36 -2.47 8.67 -6.85
C ARG A 36 -1.28 7.76 -6.66
N VAL A 37 -0.31 7.80 -7.57
CA VAL A 37 0.94 7.06 -7.40
C VAL A 37 1.61 7.47 -6.09
N LEU A 38 1.62 8.78 -5.81
CA LEU A 38 2.15 9.31 -4.55
C LEU A 38 1.35 8.82 -3.32
N SER A 39 0.02 8.97 -3.33
CA SER A 39 -0.79 8.54 -2.17
C SER A 39 -0.71 7.04 -1.94
N GLU A 40 -0.82 6.22 -2.99
CA GLU A 40 -0.75 4.76 -2.90
C GLU A 40 0.64 4.28 -2.47
N GLY A 41 1.71 4.97 -2.92
CA GLY A 41 3.07 4.73 -2.48
C GLY A 41 3.29 5.05 -1.00
N ILE A 42 2.82 6.22 -0.52
CA ILE A 42 2.90 6.60 0.90
C ILE A 42 2.09 5.63 1.76
N SER A 43 0.87 5.30 1.34
CA SER A 43 -0.02 4.37 2.02
C SER A 43 0.61 2.98 2.19
N CYS A 44 1.15 2.41 1.10
CA CYS A 44 1.80 1.10 1.15
C CYS A 44 3.13 1.15 1.94
N GLY A 45 3.93 2.22 1.78
CA GLY A 45 5.16 2.41 2.54
C GLY A 45 4.90 2.51 4.05
N THR A 46 3.80 3.17 4.44
CA THR A 46 3.38 3.26 5.84
C THR A 46 2.99 1.89 6.40
N LEU A 47 2.25 1.07 5.63
CA LEU A 47 1.93 -0.31 6.03
C LEU A 47 3.19 -1.16 6.21
N ILE A 48 4.15 -1.07 5.28
CA ILE A 48 5.45 -1.74 5.39
C ILE A 48 6.19 -1.30 6.66
N GLY A 49 6.22 0.02 6.92
CA GLY A 49 6.84 0.59 8.12
C GLY A 49 6.20 0.09 9.41
N ILE A 50 4.87 0.06 9.48
CA ILE A 50 4.13 -0.48 10.64
C ILE A 50 4.43 -1.97 10.82
N MET A 51 4.46 -2.75 9.74
CA MET A 51 4.80 -4.17 9.78
C MET A 51 6.20 -4.40 10.38
N GLY A 52 7.17 -3.54 10.03
CA GLY A 52 8.51 -3.57 10.59
C GLY A 52 8.59 -3.14 12.05
N LEU A 53 7.95 -2.02 12.42
CA LEU A 53 8.02 -1.43 13.76
C LEU A 53 7.32 -2.27 14.83
N VAL A 54 6.17 -2.88 14.50
CA VAL A 54 5.39 -3.69 15.44
C VAL A 54 5.97 -5.10 15.60
N GLY A 55 6.98 -5.47 14.81
CA GLY A 55 7.46 -6.85 14.76
C GLY A 55 6.36 -7.81 14.30
N LEU A 56 5.45 -7.34 13.44
CA LEU A 56 4.34 -8.13 12.91
C LEU A 56 4.84 -9.31 12.06
N VAL A 57 6.07 -9.22 11.56
CA VAL A 57 6.70 -10.25 10.74
C VAL A 57 7.83 -10.88 11.56
N ASP A 58 7.83 -12.20 11.62
CA ASP A 58 8.89 -12.99 12.26
C ASP A 58 10.27 -12.63 11.67
N SER A 59 11.32 -12.69 12.50
CA SER A 59 12.69 -12.37 12.11
C SER A 59 13.16 -13.18 10.90
N SER A 60 12.71 -14.43 10.79
CA SER A 60 13.01 -15.32 9.66
C SER A 60 12.37 -14.88 8.34
N LEU A 61 11.32 -14.05 8.38
CA LEU A 61 10.56 -13.56 7.24
C LEU A 61 10.82 -12.09 6.93
N TRP A 62 11.79 -11.45 7.58
CA TRP A 62 12.09 -10.03 7.36
C TRP A 62 12.43 -9.71 5.90
N TRP A 63 13.05 -10.66 5.19
CA TRP A 63 13.38 -10.53 3.77
C TRP A 63 12.14 -10.36 2.89
N ALA A 64 10.98 -10.90 3.29
CA ALA A 64 9.73 -10.73 2.58
C ALA A 64 9.25 -9.27 2.60
N VAL A 65 9.50 -8.55 3.71
CA VAL A 65 9.19 -7.11 3.83
C VAL A 65 10.04 -6.30 2.85
N TRP A 66 11.31 -6.66 2.64
CA TRP A 66 12.15 -6.04 1.62
C TRP A 66 11.68 -6.33 0.21
N LEU A 67 11.26 -7.56 -0.08
CA LEU A 67 10.71 -7.89 -1.39
C LEU A 67 9.43 -7.10 -1.66
N LEU A 68 8.56 -6.91 -0.65
CA LEU A 68 7.39 -6.05 -0.77
C LEU A 68 7.77 -4.59 -1.03
N ALA A 69 8.78 -4.07 -0.33
CA ALA A 69 9.28 -2.71 -0.54
C ALA A 69 9.86 -2.53 -1.96
N LEU A 70 10.69 -3.47 -2.42
CA LEU A 70 11.26 -3.46 -3.77
C LEU A 70 10.18 -3.57 -4.85
N ALA A 71 9.20 -4.46 -4.64
CA ALA A 71 8.06 -4.59 -5.53
C ALA A 71 7.29 -3.27 -5.61
N LEU A 72 6.98 -2.64 -4.47
CA LEU A 72 6.30 -1.34 -4.42
C LEU A 72 7.12 -0.24 -5.13
N LEU A 73 8.42 -0.15 -4.86
CA LEU A 73 9.31 0.83 -5.51
C LEU A 73 9.34 0.65 -7.02
N SER A 74 9.44 -0.60 -7.50
CA SER A 74 9.35 -0.90 -8.93
C SER A 74 7.97 -0.54 -9.50
N GLY A 75 6.91 -0.75 -8.72
CA GLY A 75 5.54 -0.30 -8.97
C GLY A 75 5.46 1.18 -9.26
N ILE A 76 5.97 1.98 -8.32
CA ILE A 76 6.01 3.43 -8.37
C ILE A 76 6.86 3.91 -9.55
N ALA A 77 8.03 3.31 -9.78
CA ALA A 77 8.91 3.66 -10.89
C ALA A 77 8.22 3.45 -12.24
N VAL A 78 7.60 2.29 -12.45
CA VAL A 78 6.86 1.95 -13.68
C VAL A 78 5.66 2.87 -13.86
N ALA A 79 4.88 3.13 -12.80
CA ALA A 79 3.72 4.01 -12.86
C ALA A 79 4.11 5.47 -13.17
N THR A 80 5.20 5.96 -12.58
CA THR A 80 5.75 7.30 -12.82
C THR A 80 6.30 7.44 -14.24
N TRP A 81 7.03 6.42 -14.72
CA TRP A 81 7.51 6.37 -16.09
C TRP A 81 6.36 6.41 -17.09
N ARG A 82 5.29 5.63 -16.86
CA ARG A 82 4.09 5.69 -17.72
C ARG A 82 3.38 7.03 -17.67
N ALA A 83 3.25 7.62 -16.48
CA ALA A 83 2.58 8.91 -16.31
C ALA A 83 3.34 10.06 -17.01
N SER A 84 4.67 9.92 -17.19
CA SER A 84 5.51 10.92 -17.86
C SER A 84 5.72 10.66 -19.34
N SER A 85 5.79 9.38 -19.76
CA SER A 85 6.29 8.98 -21.08
C SER A 85 5.25 8.31 -21.98
N THR A 86 4.05 8.00 -21.47
CA THR A 86 3.04 7.28 -22.25
C THR A 86 1.68 7.95 -22.15
N ASN A 87 0.97 8.03 -23.28
CA ASN A 87 -0.39 8.53 -23.30
C ASN A 87 -1.34 7.53 -22.61
N PRO A 88 -2.33 8.02 -21.83
CA PRO A 88 -3.34 7.16 -21.25
C PRO A 88 -4.21 6.52 -22.34
N PRO A 89 -4.86 5.37 -22.06
CA PRO A 89 -5.76 4.72 -23.02
C PRO A 89 -6.89 5.65 -23.45
N ALA A 90 -7.17 5.71 -24.76
CA ALA A 90 -8.19 6.58 -25.35
C ALA A 90 -9.61 6.25 -24.87
N GLU A 91 -9.90 4.97 -24.65
CA GLU A 91 -11.18 4.48 -24.12
C GLU A 91 -10.95 3.70 -22.82
N PRO A 92 -10.89 4.39 -21.66
CA PRO A 92 -10.62 3.74 -20.39
C PRO A 92 -11.83 2.95 -19.89
N THR A 93 -11.59 1.73 -19.42
CA THR A 93 -12.57 0.97 -18.63
C THR A 93 -12.96 1.72 -17.35
N LYS A 94 -14.11 1.40 -16.72
CA LYS A 94 -14.56 2.03 -15.46
C LYS A 94 -13.46 2.06 -14.38
N MET A 95 -12.68 0.99 -14.26
CA MET A 95 -11.57 0.90 -13.31
C MET A 95 -10.42 1.84 -13.68
N GLN A 96 -10.01 1.89 -14.95
CA GLN A 96 -8.96 2.80 -15.43
C GLN A 96 -9.38 4.27 -15.29
N ALA A 97 -10.63 4.60 -15.65
CA ALA A 97 -11.17 5.95 -15.47
C ALA A 97 -11.13 6.37 -14.01
N ARG A 98 -11.44 5.46 -13.08
CA ARG A 98 -11.29 5.71 -11.64
C ARG A 98 -9.83 6.02 -11.30
N LEU A 99 -8.86 5.25 -11.77
CA LEU A 99 -7.42 5.41 -11.47
C LEU A 99 -6.78 6.66 -12.11
N LEU A 100 -7.30 7.10 -13.25
CA LEU A 100 -6.94 8.37 -13.90
C LEU A 100 -7.58 9.58 -13.23
N GLY A 101 -8.72 9.40 -12.56
CA GLY A 101 -9.38 10.44 -11.80
C GLY A 101 -8.54 10.92 -10.61
N ARG A 102 -8.46 12.24 -10.43
CA ARG A 102 -7.75 12.88 -9.31
C ARG A 102 -8.22 12.28 -7.96
N PRO A 103 -7.31 11.98 -7.03
CA PRO A 103 -7.71 11.44 -5.73
C PRO A 103 -8.56 12.47 -4.98
N LYS A 104 -9.66 12.01 -4.36
CA LYS A 104 -10.52 12.86 -3.54
C LYS A 104 -9.83 13.16 -2.21
N VAL A 105 -9.78 14.44 -1.82
CA VAL A 105 -9.14 14.91 -0.58
C VAL A 105 -9.69 14.18 0.65
N ALA A 106 -10.99 13.89 0.68
CA ALA A 106 -11.64 13.14 1.77
C ALA A 106 -11.05 11.73 1.98
N GLY A 107 -10.61 11.06 0.91
CA GLY A 107 -9.96 9.74 1.02
C GLY A 107 -8.58 9.83 1.67
N LEU A 108 -7.85 10.90 1.39
CA LEU A 108 -6.52 11.17 1.91
C LEU A 108 -6.55 11.48 3.42
N ILE A 109 -7.58 12.21 3.87
CA ILE A 109 -7.84 12.45 5.30
C ILE A 109 -8.18 11.14 6.01
N GLY A 110 -9.04 10.31 5.40
CA GLY A 110 -9.41 9.01 5.96
C GLY A 110 -8.21 8.06 6.10
N GLU A 111 -7.33 7.99 5.09
CA GLU A 111 -6.08 7.24 5.18
C GLU A 111 -5.17 7.78 6.28
N GLY A 112 -5.00 9.11 6.38
CA GLY A 112 -4.19 9.72 7.43
C GLY A 112 -4.68 9.39 8.84
N VAL A 113 -5.98 9.47 9.08
CA VAL A 113 -6.59 9.09 10.37
C VAL A 113 -6.40 7.60 10.66
N PHE A 114 -6.60 6.74 9.66
CA PHE A 114 -6.41 5.30 9.80
C PHE A 114 -4.95 4.94 10.15
N TYR A 115 -3.98 5.56 9.50
CA TYR A 115 -2.56 5.34 9.80
C TYR A 115 -2.14 5.89 11.17
N ALA A 116 -2.64 7.06 11.55
CA ALA A 116 -2.41 7.60 12.89
C ALA A 116 -2.94 6.64 13.97
N LEU A 117 -4.09 6.01 13.73
CA LEU A 117 -4.71 5.07 14.65
C LEU A 117 -3.94 3.74 14.70
N LEU A 118 -3.48 3.22 13.56
CA LEU A 118 -2.60 2.04 13.53
C LEU A 118 -1.26 2.31 14.23
N LEU A 119 -0.66 3.48 14.03
CA LEU A 119 0.58 3.88 14.70
C LEU A 119 0.38 4.01 16.21
N ALA A 120 -0.73 4.61 16.65
CA ALA A 120 -1.05 4.68 18.08
C ALA A 120 -1.22 3.28 18.70
N LEU A 121 -1.92 2.37 18.02
CA LEU A 121 -2.06 0.98 18.48
C LEU A 121 -0.72 0.23 18.52
N ALA A 122 0.15 0.48 17.53
CA ALA A 122 1.51 -0.04 17.49
C ALA A 122 2.32 0.41 18.72
N LEU A 123 2.32 1.72 19.01
CA LEU A 123 3.05 2.30 20.14
C LEU A 123 2.50 1.89 21.51
N LEU A 124 1.21 1.58 21.62
CA LEU A 124 0.59 1.11 22.85
C LEU A 124 0.73 -0.41 23.06
N GLY A 125 1.03 -1.16 22.00
CA GLY A 125 1.13 -2.61 22.00
C GLY A 125 2.55 -3.17 22.10
N GLY A 126 3.57 -2.35 21.83
CA GLY A 126 4.98 -2.65 22.09
C GLY A 126 5.42 -2.15 23.45
#